data_AF-A0A351JWL7-F1
#
_entry.id   AF-A0A351JWL7-F1
#
_cell.length_a   1.000
_cell.length_b   1.000
_cell.length_c   1.000
_cell.angle_alpha   90.00
_cell.angle_beta   90.00
_cell.angle_gamma   90.00
#
_symmetry.space_group_name_H-M   'P 1'
#
loop_
_entity.id
_entity.type
_entity.pdbx_description
1 polymer ?
#
loop_
_entity_poly.entity_id
_entity_poly.type
_entity_poly.pdbx_seq_one_letter_code
_entity_poly.pdbx_strand_id
1 'polypeptide(L)'
;MKTKVAVLVLSSVLALGLGAVGQADLSLFPLGATTMVFHVTTEDLSAPQVLELQVIVHADRTYSLRMVTEARGTAEQLSAFGFLFGAMGFMHGAGEGVGLAPLQALMDQRGRLQEGEEYLLPGGGTFTNVVGTTIAGVLSIEGSFVDPRNPNTRTTVAFGLSHPVYTVPRVRVERLRAGRWETVFSMELVEYRFAGG
;
A
#
# COMPACT_ATOMS: atom_id res chain seq x y z
N MET A 1 20.95 -18.95 -16.81
CA MET A 1 20.50 -18.87 -15.40
C MET A 1 19.10 -19.47 -15.33
N LYS A 2 18.84 -20.40 -14.40
CA LYS A 2 17.53 -21.04 -14.26
C LYS A 2 16.70 -20.18 -13.29
N THR A 3 15.75 -19.41 -13.82
CA THR A 3 14.78 -18.67 -13.00
C THR A 3 13.91 -19.69 -12.27
N LYS A 4 13.90 -19.63 -10.93
CA LYS A 4 13.04 -20.49 -10.12
C LYS A 4 11.69 -19.79 -10.00
N VAL A 5 10.62 -20.43 -10.47
CA VAL A 5 9.26 -19.91 -10.33
C VAL A 5 8.65 -20.57 -9.10
N ALA A 6 8.41 -19.80 -8.04
CA ALA A 6 7.74 -20.29 -6.84
C ALA A 6 6.22 -20.16 -7.02
N VAL A 7 5.52 -21.29 -7.03
CA VAL A 7 4.06 -21.32 -7.20
C VAL A 7 3.39 -21.16 -5.84
N LEU A 8 2.55 -20.13 -5.73
CA LEU A 8 1.83 -19.78 -4.53
C LEU A 8 0.41 -20.36 -4.62
N VAL A 9 0.20 -21.58 -4.12
CA VAL A 9 -1.12 -22.25 -4.15
C VAL A 9 -1.94 -21.85 -2.92
N LEU A 10 -3.01 -21.09 -3.14
CA LEU A 10 -3.95 -20.67 -2.09
C LEU A 10 -5.01 -21.76 -1.89
N SER A 11 -5.02 -22.41 -0.72
CA SER A 11 -6.13 -23.26 -0.30
C SER A 11 -7.20 -22.40 0.37
N SER A 12 -8.38 -22.40 -0.24
CA SER A 12 -9.52 -21.55 0.06
C SER A 12 -10.22 -21.91 1.38
N VAL A 13 -10.33 -20.93 2.28
CA VAL A 13 -11.41 -20.88 3.28
C VAL A 13 -12.03 -19.49 3.24
N LEU A 14 -13.29 -19.44 2.83
CA LEU A 14 -14.15 -18.25 2.90
C LEU A 14 -14.29 -17.81 4.36
N ALA A 15 -13.84 -16.59 4.67
CA ALA A 15 -14.35 -15.81 5.79
C ALA A 15 -14.63 -14.39 5.28
N LEU A 16 -15.91 -14.12 5.00
CA LEU A 16 -16.43 -12.79 4.73
C LEU A 16 -16.39 -11.99 6.04
N GLY A 17 -15.32 -11.22 6.23
CA GLY A 17 -15.23 -10.15 7.21
C GLY A 17 -14.66 -8.93 6.51
N LEU A 18 -15.51 -7.92 6.29
CA LEU A 18 -15.10 -6.60 5.81
C LEU A 18 -14.33 -5.88 6.92
N GLY A 19 -13.10 -6.32 7.17
CA GLY A 19 -12.15 -5.64 8.05
C GLY A 19 -11.43 -4.53 7.27
N ALA A 20 -11.23 -3.37 7.90
CA ALA A 20 -10.36 -2.33 7.39
C ALA A 20 -8.99 -2.94 7.05
N VAL A 21 -8.57 -2.84 5.79
CA VAL A 21 -7.36 -3.48 5.27
C VAL A 21 -6.14 -2.67 5.70
N GLY A 22 -5.76 -2.81 6.98
CA GLY A 22 -4.45 -2.39 7.45
C GLY A 22 -3.39 -3.40 7.01
N GLN A 23 -2.23 -2.95 6.55
CA GLN A 23 -1.11 -3.85 6.22
C GLN A 23 -0.58 -4.57 7.46
N ALA A 24 -0.62 -3.89 8.61
CA ALA A 24 -0.30 -4.45 9.90
C ALA A 24 -1.58 -4.64 10.71
N ASP A 25 -1.69 -5.80 11.35
CA ASP A 25 -2.62 -5.98 12.47
C ASP A 25 -2.28 -4.94 13.56
N LEU A 26 -3.30 -4.25 14.07
CA LEU A 26 -3.16 -3.28 15.15
C LEU A 26 -2.44 -3.88 16.37
N SER A 27 -2.57 -5.19 16.58
CA SER A 27 -1.91 -5.91 17.68
C SER A 27 -0.38 -5.88 17.61
N LEU A 28 0.19 -5.68 16.42
CA LEU A 28 1.64 -5.62 16.17
C LEU A 28 2.26 -4.27 16.56
N PHE A 29 1.44 -3.23 16.77
CA PHE A 29 1.94 -1.93 17.19
C PHE A 29 2.39 -1.96 18.66
N PRO A 30 3.55 -1.37 18.98
CA PRO A 30 4.04 -1.28 20.35
C PRO A 30 3.18 -0.33 21.20
N LEU A 31 3.24 -0.50 22.52
CA LEU A 31 2.63 0.41 23.49
C LEU A 31 3.17 1.84 23.28
N GLY A 32 2.28 2.84 23.21
CA GLY A 32 2.64 4.23 22.90
C GLY A 32 2.04 4.72 21.58
N ALA A 33 2.63 5.77 21.01
CA ALA A 33 2.14 6.40 19.78
C ALA A 33 3.09 6.17 18.60
N THR A 34 2.57 5.56 17.54
CA THR A 34 3.25 5.44 16.24
C THR A 34 2.63 6.43 15.26
N THR A 35 3.42 7.38 14.77
CA THR A 35 3.02 8.38 13.77
C THR A 35 3.71 8.07 12.44
N MET A 36 2.91 8.01 11.38
CA MET A 36 3.31 7.73 10.01
C MET A 36 2.83 8.87 9.12
N VAL A 37 3.73 9.54 8.42
CA VAL A 37 3.40 10.62 7.49
C VAL A 37 3.65 10.16 6.07
N PHE A 38 2.68 10.36 5.20
CA PHE A 38 2.72 9.97 3.80
C PHE A 38 2.58 11.19 2.90
N HIS A 39 3.30 11.17 1.79
CA HIS A 39 3.02 12.03 0.65
C HIS A 39 2.14 11.28 -0.35
N VAL A 40 1.04 11.91 -0.74
CA VAL A 40 0.12 11.41 -1.77
C VAL A 40 0.22 12.31 -2.99
N THR A 41 0.48 11.72 -4.15
CA THR A 41 0.57 12.41 -5.44
C THR A 41 -0.36 11.74 -6.44
N THR A 42 -1.07 12.52 -7.23
CA THR A 42 -1.90 12.03 -8.35
C THR A 42 -1.64 12.88 -9.58
N GLU A 43 -2.03 12.39 -10.76
CA GLU A 43 -1.89 13.16 -12.01
C GLU A 43 -2.70 14.47 -12.02
N ASP A 44 -3.77 14.55 -11.23
CA ASP A 44 -4.65 15.71 -11.14
C ASP A 44 -4.14 16.77 -10.15
N LEU A 45 -3.16 16.43 -9.30
CA LEU A 45 -2.63 17.30 -8.27
C LEU A 45 -1.29 17.92 -8.69
N SER A 46 -1.18 19.23 -8.51
CA SER A 46 0.05 19.98 -8.85
C SER A 46 1.15 19.87 -7.80
N ALA A 47 0.84 19.35 -6.61
CA ALA A 47 1.78 19.15 -5.52
C ALA A 47 1.40 17.90 -4.70
N PRO A 48 2.35 17.27 -4.00
CA PRO A 48 2.04 16.23 -3.03
C PRO A 48 1.16 16.74 -1.90
N GLN A 49 0.21 15.92 -1.49
CA GLN A 49 -0.68 16.14 -0.35
C GLN A 49 -0.20 15.30 0.84
N VAL A 50 -0.56 15.68 2.06
CA VAL A 50 -0.09 15.02 3.28
C VAL A 50 -1.19 14.16 3.87
N LEU A 51 -0.86 12.91 4.18
CA LEU A 51 -1.67 12.02 5.00
C LEU A 51 -0.86 11.65 6.24
N GLU A 52 -1.30 12.08 7.41
CA GLU A 52 -0.78 11.65 8.70
C GLU A 52 -1.69 10.57 9.30
N LEU A 53 -1.09 9.43 9.63
CA LEU A 53 -1.73 8.33 10.33
C LEU A 53 -1.05 8.13 11.68
N GLN A 54 -1.83 8.11 12.75
CA GLN A 54 -1.33 7.84 14.08
C GLN A 54 -2.09 6.67 14.70
N VAL A 55 -1.35 5.65 15.12
CA VAL A 55 -1.85 4.51 15.90
C VAL A 55 -1.35 4.68 17.33
N ILE A 56 -2.27 4.79 18.27
CA ILE A 56 -1.97 4.87 19.71
C ILE A 56 -2.44 3.58 20.36
N VAL A 57 -1.53 2.87 21.00
CA VAL A 57 -1.82 1.68 21.79
C VAL A 57 -1.77 2.06 23.26
N HIS A 58 -2.90 1.91 23.95
CA HIS A 58 -3.04 2.25 25.36
C HIS A 58 -2.63 1.09 26.26
N ALA A 59 -2.39 1.37 27.55
CA ALA A 59 -1.94 0.38 28.52
C ALA A 59 -2.94 -0.77 28.74
N ASP A 60 -4.23 -0.50 28.56
CA ASP A 60 -5.31 -1.49 28.64
C ASP A 60 -5.52 -2.28 27.33
N ARG A 61 -4.60 -2.11 26.36
CA ARG A 61 -4.67 -2.70 25.00
C ARG A 61 -5.90 -2.25 24.21
N THR A 62 -6.47 -1.09 24.53
CA THR A 62 -7.33 -0.36 23.59
C THR A 62 -6.49 0.42 22.58
N TYR A 63 -7.09 0.77 21.44
CA TYR A 63 -6.41 1.42 20.32
C TYR A 63 -7.13 2.71 19.95
N SER A 64 -6.38 3.76 19.63
CA SER A 64 -6.89 4.95 18.96
C SER A 64 -6.21 5.12 17.61
N LEU A 65 -7.02 5.35 16.58
CA LEU A 65 -6.55 5.66 15.23
C LEU A 65 -6.92 7.11 14.91
N ARG A 66 -5.92 7.92 14.58
CA ARG A 66 -6.11 9.29 14.09
C ARG A 66 -5.59 9.38 12.66
N MET A 67 -6.43 9.91 11.78
CA MET A 67 -6.10 10.16 10.38
C MET A 67 -6.32 11.64 10.10
N VAL A 68 -5.28 12.30 9.61
CA VAL A 68 -5.34 13.70 9.21
C VAL A 68 -4.89 13.80 7.77
N THR A 69 -5.75 14.35 6.93
CA THR A 69 -5.41 14.63 5.54
C THR A 69 -5.31 16.14 5.39
N GLU A 70 -4.16 16.62 4.97
CA GLU A 70 -3.92 18.02 4.63
C GLU A 70 -3.71 18.12 3.12
N ALA A 71 -4.52 18.97 2.49
CA ALA A 71 -4.45 19.17 1.06
C ALA A 71 -4.54 20.64 0.64
N ARG A 72 -3.83 20.96 -0.45
CA ARG A 72 -3.78 22.27 -1.10
C ARG A 72 -3.88 22.10 -2.61
N GLY A 73 -4.83 22.83 -3.20
CA GLY A 73 -5.09 22.84 -4.64
C GLY A 73 -6.23 23.78 -4.99
N THR A 74 -6.65 23.78 -6.26
CA THR A 74 -7.88 24.44 -6.71
C THR A 74 -9.12 23.70 -6.20
N ALA A 75 -10.31 24.31 -6.30
CA ALA A 75 -11.56 23.68 -5.89
C ALA A 75 -11.83 22.35 -6.63
N GLU A 76 -11.50 22.28 -7.92
CA GLU A 76 -11.63 21.07 -8.74
C GLU A 76 -10.67 19.97 -8.27
N GLN A 77 -9.40 20.32 -8.04
CA GLN A 77 -8.38 19.41 -7.52
C GLN A 77 -8.74 18.84 -6.15
N LEU A 78 -9.21 19.70 -5.23
CA LEU A 78 -9.60 19.28 -3.89
C LEU A 78 -10.89 18.46 -3.86
N SER A 79 -11.80 18.67 -4.83
CA SER A 79 -13.00 17.84 -4.98
C SER A 79 -12.63 16.41 -5.42
N ALA A 80 -11.71 16.26 -6.37
CA ALA A 80 -11.20 14.97 -6.81
C ALA A 80 -10.42 14.24 -5.69
N PHE A 81 -9.56 14.96 -4.97
CA PHE A 81 -8.81 14.41 -3.84
C PHE A 81 -9.72 14.02 -2.66
N GLY A 82 -10.71 14.85 -2.34
CA GLY A 82 -11.73 14.55 -1.33
C GLY A 82 -12.56 13.31 -1.70
N PHE A 83 -12.79 13.06 -2.99
CA PHE A 83 -13.42 11.82 -3.45
C PHE A 83 -12.54 10.58 -3.18
N LEU A 84 -11.21 10.66 -3.37
CA LEU A 84 -10.26 9.56 -3.12
C LEU A 84 -10.15 9.16 -1.65
N PHE A 85 -10.29 10.11 -0.72
CA PHE A 85 -10.17 9.86 0.72
C PHE A 85 -11.51 9.94 1.47
N GLY A 86 -12.61 10.26 0.78
CA GLY A 86 -13.96 10.22 1.33
C GLY A 86 -14.51 8.79 1.42
N ALA A 87 -15.72 8.66 1.98
CA ALA A 87 -16.40 7.36 2.17
C ALA A 87 -16.52 6.50 0.89
N MET A 88 -16.51 7.13 -0.29
CA MET A 88 -16.53 6.46 -1.59
C MET A 88 -15.12 6.10 -2.11
N GLY A 89 -14.08 6.82 -1.73
CA GLY A 89 -12.71 6.60 -2.19
C GLY A 89 -11.97 5.45 -1.51
N PHE A 90 -12.36 5.08 -0.28
CA PHE A 90 -11.94 3.78 0.27
C PHE A 90 -12.60 2.60 -0.46
N MET A 91 -13.77 2.82 -1.08
CA MET A 91 -14.47 1.80 -1.89
C MET A 91 -14.11 1.85 -3.39
N HIS A 92 -13.61 2.99 -3.89
CA HIS A 92 -13.37 3.27 -5.31
C HIS A 92 -12.01 3.89 -5.64
N GLY A 93 -11.08 4.01 -4.69
CA GLY A 93 -9.75 4.61 -4.87
C GLY A 93 -8.87 3.88 -5.89
N ALA A 94 -9.33 2.73 -6.38
CA ALA A 94 -8.93 2.16 -7.64
C ALA A 94 -10.01 2.40 -8.70
N GLY A 95 -10.18 3.65 -9.15
CA GLY A 95 -11.11 4.04 -10.22
C GLY A 95 -10.95 3.23 -11.52
N GLU A 96 -9.87 2.44 -11.64
CA GLU A 96 -9.87 1.16 -12.34
C GLU A 96 -9.13 0.10 -11.51
N GLY A 97 -9.89 -0.81 -10.88
CA GLY A 97 -9.59 -2.24 -10.83
C GLY A 97 -8.23 -2.72 -10.33
N VAL A 98 -7.57 -2.08 -9.36
CA VAL A 98 -6.47 -2.76 -8.65
C VAL A 98 -7.08 -3.98 -7.95
N GLY A 99 -6.76 -5.17 -8.43
CA GLY A 99 -7.23 -6.41 -7.83
C GLY A 99 -6.84 -6.45 -6.35
N LEU A 100 -7.81 -6.22 -5.47
CA LEU A 100 -7.64 -6.35 -4.01
C LEU A 100 -7.13 -7.74 -3.64
N ALA A 101 -7.54 -8.79 -4.38
CA ALA A 101 -7.09 -10.16 -4.16
C ALA A 101 -5.57 -10.37 -4.35
N PRO A 102 -4.95 -9.94 -5.48
CA PRO A 102 -3.50 -9.92 -5.63
C PRO A 102 -2.76 -9.19 -4.50
N LEU A 103 -3.23 -7.99 -4.13
CA LEU A 103 -2.61 -7.21 -3.06
C LEU A 103 -2.75 -7.89 -1.69
N GLN A 104 -3.93 -8.40 -1.37
CA GLN A 104 -4.19 -9.13 -0.13
C GLN A 104 -3.29 -10.37 -0.04
N ALA A 105 -3.16 -11.15 -1.12
CA ALA A 105 -2.29 -12.32 -1.14
C ALA A 105 -0.81 -11.96 -0.89
N LEU A 106 -0.34 -10.85 -1.45
CA LEU A 106 1.00 -10.34 -1.18
C LEU A 106 1.15 -9.85 0.26
N MET A 107 0.14 -9.17 0.81
CA MET A 107 0.13 -8.72 2.21
C MET A 107 0.21 -9.87 3.20
N ASP A 108 -0.59 -10.91 2.98
CA ASP A 108 -0.63 -12.12 3.82
C ASP A 108 0.69 -12.89 3.78
N GLN A 109 1.42 -12.80 2.66
CA GLN A 109 2.66 -13.56 2.43
C GLN A 109 3.91 -12.72 2.41
N ARG A 110 3.82 -11.45 2.83
CA ARG A 110 4.95 -10.49 2.79
C ARG A 110 6.22 -11.01 3.44
N GLY A 111 6.10 -11.78 4.54
CA GLY A 111 7.26 -12.38 5.23
C GLY A 111 7.94 -13.52 4.49
N ARG A 112 7.35 -14.00 3.37
CA ARG A 112 7.89 -15.04 2.50
C ARG A 112 8.47 -14.49 1.19
N LEU A 113 8.28 -13.19 0.94
CA LEU A 113 8.84 -12.52 -0.23
C LEU A 113 10.35 -12.45 -0.08
N GLN A 114 11.06 -12.69 -1.19
CA GLN A 114 12.52 -12.71 -1.27
C GLN A 114 12.97 -11.95 -2.50
N GLU A 115 14.13 -11.30 -2.38
CA GLU A 115 14.70 -10.54 -3.48
C GLU A 115 15.04 -11.44 -4.68
N GLY A 116 14.79 -10.94 -5.88
CA GLY A 116 15.08 -11.64 -7.13
C GLY A 116 14.12 -12.79 -7.47
N GLU A 117 13.15 -13.09 -6.60
CA GLU A 117 12.12 -14.09 -6.86
C GLU A 117 10.90 -13.48 -7.57
N GLU A 118 10.12 -14.33 -8.23
CA GLU A 118 8.86 -13.97 -8.88
C GLU A 118 7.72 -14.79 -8.29
N TYR A 119 6.55 -14.16 -8.09
CA TYR A 119 5.41 -14.78 -7.44
C TYR A 119 4.18 -14.69 -8.33
N LEU A 120 3.59 -15.84 -8.64
CA LEU A 120 2.30 -15.90 -9.34
C LEU A 120 1.18 -15.42 -8.40
N LEU A 121 0.40 -14.45 -8.86
CA LEU A 121 -0.69 -13.84 -8.12
C LEU A 121 -2.03 -14.50 -8.48
N PRO A 122 -3.00 -14.50 -7.54
CA PRO A 122 -4.38 -14.81 -7.85
C PRO A 122 -4.88 -13.97 -9.03
N GLY A 123 -5.53 -14.60 -10.01
CA GLY A 123 -5.98 -13.93 -11.24
C GLY A 123 -4.95 -13.90 -12.37
N GLY A 124 -3.78 -14.52 -12.20
CA GLY A 124 -2.83 -14.79 -13.29
C GLY A 124 -1.75 -13.74 -13.52
N GLY A 125 -1.69 -12.70 -12.67
CA GLY A 125 -0.60 -11.72 -12.69
C GLY A 125 0.68 -12.29 -12.10
N THR A 126 1.83 -11.68 -12.37
CA THR A 126 3.10 -12.05 -11.72
C THR A 126 3.66 -10.85 -10.98
N PHE A 127 3.98 -11.02 -9.71
CA PHE A 127 4.76 -10.08 -8.92
C PHE A 127 6.24 -10.32 -9.21
N THR A 128 6.91 -9.29 -9.70
CA THR A 128 8.25 -9.35 -10.27
C THR A 128 9.09 -8.18 -9.75
N ASN A 129 10.38 -8.18 -10.11
CA ASN A 129 11.33 -7.14 -9.68
C ASN A 129 11.36 -6.96 -8.17
N VAL A 130 11.29 -8.08 -7.44
CA VAL A 130 11.24 -8.06 -5.98
C VAL A 130 12.61 -7.68 -5.42
N VAL A 131 12.66 -6.60 -4.65
CA VAL A 131 13.88 -6.02 -4.09
C VAL A 131 13.65 -5.51 -2.67
N GLY A 132 14.66 -5.60 -1.80
CA GLY A 132 14.64 -4.95 -0.50
C GLY A 132 14.94 -3.46 -0.64
N THR A 133 14.32 -2.66 0.22
CA THR A 133 14.47 -1.21 0.25
C THR A 133 14.26 -0.69 1.67
N THR A 134 14.65 0.56 1.92
CA THR A 134 14.36 1.25 3.18
C THR A 134 13.55 2.51 2.88
N ILE A 135 12.35 2.60 3.46
CA ILE A 135 11.43 3.73 3.25
C ILE A 135 11.17 4.36 4.62
N ALA A 136 11.57 5.63 4.80
CA ALA A 136 11.48 6.37 6.06
C ALA A 136 11.99 5.57 7.29
N GLY A 137 13.10 4.85 7.13
CA GLY A 137 13.71 4.02 8.19
C GLY A 137 13.02 2.67 8.42
N VAL A 138 12.01 2.30 7.63
CA VAL A 138 11.36 0.99 7.66
C VAL A 138 11.98 0.08 6.59
N LEU A 139 12.62 -1.02 7.01
CA LEU A 139 13.05 -2.06 6.08
C LEU A 139 11.82 -2.64 5.41
N SER A 140 11.83 -2.68 4.08
CA SER A 140 10.69 -3.03 3.26
C SER A 140 11.09 -3.95 2.11
N ILE A 141 10.14 -4.70 1.59
CA ILE A 141 10.29 -5.45 0.33
C ILE A 141 9.32 -4.90 -0.71
N GLU A 142 9.86 -4.49 -1.85
CA GLU A 142 9.12 -3.87 -2.95
C GLU A 142 9.11 -4.80 -4.15
N GLY A 143 8.04 -4.74 -4.93
CA GLY A 143 7.98 -5.33 -6.26
C GLY A 143 6.82 -4.75 -7.05
N SER A 144 6.66 -5.22 -8.28
CA SER A 144 5.63 -4.74 -9.19
C SER A 144 4.86 -5.86 -9.86
N PHE A 145 3.59 -5.61 -10.16
CA PHE A 145 2.79 -6.47 -11.03
C PHE A 145 1.98 -5.64 -12.01
N VAL A 146 1.65 -6.25 -13.15
CA VAL A 146 0.71 -5.72 -14.13
C VAL A 146 -0.59 -6.53 -13.99
N ASP A 147 -1.74 -5.87 -13.89
CA ASP A 147 -3.02 -6.59 -13.82
C ASP A 147 -3.31 -7.25 -15.19
N PRO A 148 -3.47 -8.58 -15.28
CA PRO A 148 -3.78 -9.25 -16.55
C PRO A 148 -5.07 -8.75 -17.21
N ARG A 149 -6.02 -8.22 -16.41
CA ARG A 149 -7.29 -7.66 -16.88
C ARG A 149 -7.15 -6.21 -17.33
N ASN A 150 -6.09 -5.53 -16.89
CA ASN A 150 -5.73 -4.18 -17.32
C ASN A 150 -4.22 -4.10 -17.59
N PRO A 151 -3.76 -4.63 -18.74
CA PRO A 151 -2.32 -4.75 -19.05
C PRO A 151 -1.62 -3.40 -19.20
N ASN A 152 -2.38 -2.30 -19.26
CA ASN A 152 -1.87 -0.94 -19.29
C ASN A 152 -1.71 -0.33 -17.90
N THR A 153 -1.95 -1.10 -16.83
CA THR A 153 -1.81 -0.63 -15.44
C THR A 153 -0.79 -1.49 -14.70
N ARG A 154 0.24 -0.84 -14.17
CA ARG A 154 1.26 -1.45 -13.32
C ARG A 154 1.12 -0.91 -11.91
N THR A 155 1.14 -1.80 -10.93
CA THR A 155 1.17 -1.45 -9.51
C THR A 155 2.50 -1.88 -8.91
N THR A 156 3.20 -0.95 -8.29
CA THR A 156 4.36 -1.20 -7.43
C THR A 156 3.92 -1.04 -5.98
N VAL A 157 4.28 -1.98 -5.11
CA VAL A 157 3.95 -1.93 -3.69
C VAL A 157 5.15 -2.36 -2.87
N ALA A 158 5.40 -1.64 -1.77
CA ALA A 158 6.42 -1.99 -0.79
C ALA A 158 5.76 -2.38 0.53
N PHE A 159 6.15 -3.51 1.10
CA PHE A 159 5.64 -3.99 2.39
C PHE A 159 6.67 -3.79 3.49
N GLY A 160 6.25 -3.18 4.60
CA GLY A 160 7.11 -3.04 5.78
C GLY A 160 7.42 -4.38 6.44
N LEU A 161 8.71 -4.62 6.74
CA LEU A 161 9.23 -5.83 7.37
C LEU A 161 9.74 -5.59 8.79
N SER A 162 10.42 -4.47 9.05
CA SER A 162 11.03 -4.21 10.37
C SER A 162 10.09 -3.58 11.40
N HIS A 163 9.12 -2.79 10.95
CA HIS A 163 8.21 -2.04 11.80
C HIS A 163 6.77 -2.15 11.29
N PRO A 164 5.76 -2.14 12.18
CA PRO A 164 4.37 -2.13 11.76
C PRO A 164 4.04 -0.79 11.09
N VAL A 165 3.47 -0.86 9.89
CA VAL A 165 2.94 0.29 9.15
C VAL A 165 1.45 0.01 8.93
N TYR A 166 0.60 1.00 9.22
CA TYR A 166 -0.86 0.77 9.24
C TYR A 166 -1.38 0.45 7.84
N THR A 167 -0.80 1.07 6.81
CA THR A 167 -1.00 0.73 5.40
C THR A 167 0.33 0.22 4.83
N VAL A 168 0.64 0.46 3.55
CA VAL A 168 1.92 0.09 2.95
C VAL A 168 2.90 1.27 2.95
N PRO A 169 4.21 1.08 3.23
CA PRO A 169 5.23 2.11 3.07
C PRO A 169 5.21 2.80 1.72
N ARG A 170 4.89 2.07 0.64
CA ARG A 170 4.73 2.66 -0.68
C ARG A 170 3.71 1.91 -1.50
N VAL A 171 2.90 2.65 -2.24
CA VAL A 171 2.17 2.16 -3.40
C VAL A 171 2.29 3.17 -4.53
N ARG A 172 2.58 2.69 -5.74
CA ARG A 172 2.67 3.50 -6.94
C ARG A 172 1.90 2.80 -8.05
N VAL A 173 0.95 3.50 -8.66
CA VAL A 173 0.18 3.03 -9.81
C VAL A 173 0.62 3.83 -11.02
N GLU A 174 0.94 3.11 -12.08
CA GLU A 174 1.43 3.65 -13.34
C GLU A 174 0.54 3.18 -14.48
N ARG A 175 0.26 4.07 -15.44
CA ARG A 175 -0.41 3.71 -16.69
C ARG A 175 0.57 3.74 -17.85
N LEU A 176 0.42 2.80 -18.78
CA LEU A 176 1.18 2.78 -20.02
C LEU A 176 0.57 3.81 -20.99
N ARG A 177 1.32 4.88 -21.27
CA ARG A 177 0.95 5.94 -22.23
C ARG A 177 2.09 6.15 -23.20
N ALA A 178 1.79 6.11 -24.51
CA ALA A 178 2.80 6.27 -25.57
C ALA A 178 4.07 5.41 -25.37
N GLY A 179 3.89 4.16 -24.90
CA GLY A 179 4.99 3.21 -24.66
C GLY A 179 5.82 3.47 -23.39
N ARG A 180 5.41 4.41 -22.53
CA ARG A 180 6.07 4.73 -21.25
C ARG A 180 5.11 4.56 -20.09
N TRP A 181 5.64 4.06 -18.97
CA TRP A 181 4.90 4.00 -17.72
C TRP A 181 4.91 5.38 -17.06
N GLU A 182 3.73 5.96 -16.89
CA GLU A 182 3.54 7.27 -16.26
C GLU A 182 2.82 7.07 -14.93
N THR A 183 3.35 7.64 -13.85
CA THR A 183 2.73 7.56 -12.52
C THR A 183 1.43 8.36 -12.50
N VAL A 184 0.32 7.69 -12.20
CA VAL A 184 -1.01 8.31 -12.06
C VAL A 184 -1.41 8.48 -10.60
N PHE A 185 -0.82 7.67 -9.72
CA PHE A 185 -1.01 7.73 -8.28
C PHE A 185 0.25 7.23 -7.57
N SER A 186 0.64 7.90 -6.49
CA SER A 186 1.69 7.44 -5.58
C SER A 186 1.36 7.84 -4.16
N MET A 187 1.53 6.92 -3.23
CA MET A 187 1.54 7.17 -1.80
C MET A 187 2.83 6.61 -1.24
N GLU A 188 3.62 7.42 -0.55
CA GLU A 188 4.91 7.03 0.02
C GLU A 188 5.05 7.54 1.45
N LEU A 189 5.48 6.67 2.35
CA LEU A 189 5.83 6.98 3.72
C LEU A 189 7.10 7.84 3.72
N VAL A 190 6.98 9.07 4.20
CA VAL A 190 8.09 10.03 4.29
C VAL A 190 8.61 10.20 5.71
N GLU A 191 7.80 9.84 6.72
CA GLU A 191 8.21 9.90 8.11
C GLU A 191 7.60 8.75 8.91
N TYR A 192 8.41 8.09 9.74
CA TYR A 192 7.98 7.11 10.73
C TYR A 192 8.55 7.49 12.10
N ARG A 193 7.67 7.74 13.07
CA ARG A 193 8.05 8.09 14.44
C ARG A 193 7.33 7.21 15.44
N PHE A 194 8.07 6.82 16.47
CA PHE A 194 7.51 6.14 17.63
C PHE A 194 7.84 6.95 18.90
N ALA A 195 6.81 7.22 19.69
CA ALA A 195 6.93 7.79 21.03
C ALA A 195 6.45 6.75 22.03
N GLY A 196 7.38 6.21 22.82
CA GLY A 196 7.10 5.19 23.84
C GLY A 196 6.22 5.71 24.96
N GLY A 197 5.37 4.83 25.49
CA GLY A 197 4.61 5.01 26.73
C GLY A 197 5.32 4.44 27.95
#